data_AF-A0A3L8PR67-F1
#
_entry.id   AF-A0A3L8PR67-F1
#
_cell.length_a   1.000
_cell.length_b   1.000
_cell.length_c   1.000
_cell.angle_alpha   90.00
_cell.angle_beta   90.00
_cell.angle_gamma   90.00
#
_symmetry.space_group_name_H-M   'P 1'
#
loop_
_entity.id
_entity.type
_entity.pdbx_description
1 polymer ?
#
loop_
_entity_poly.entity_id
_entity_poly.type
_entity_poly.pdbx_seq_one_letter_code
_entity_poly.pdbx_strand_id
1 'polypeptide(L)'
;MVSFSISEHQQKNLQIIKTTDVHTEGEPLRIVTDGFPKIKGKTILEKRRYAKEHLDHLRQALIFEPRGHADMYGALITEPERKDSDYGVLFIHNEGYSSMCGHAILALTTVASQADNHGWVNGEKHYKVDTPAGQVIANAVKDLQGNIFASFKNIASWAEALDCKIEIEGIGIIKFDIGFGGAYYAFVDADKYGIKCTPDNVTALIELGKKIKQAVSEKYNICHPLESDLSFLYGTIFTSKKVDKQESHSKHVCIFADGEVDRSPTGTGVSARVALLKARNEITLNQTLSIESIVGGSMTVTAISETDFFGKQSVIPEVTGTAYITGRHEFIIDENDPFKYGFLLR
;
A
#
# COMPACT_ATOMS: atom_id res chain seq x y z
N MET A 1 -22.69 32.39 -25.79
CA MET A 1 -22.12 31.83 -24.53
C MET A 1 -21.08 30.80 -24.92
N VAL A 2 -19.88 30.88 -24.36
CA VAL A 2 -18.86 29.83 -24.49
C VAL A 2 -19.25 28.71 -23.50
N SER A 3 -19.31 27.46 -23.97
CA SER A 3 -19.56 26.29 -23.11
C SER A 3 -18.24 25.58 -22.84
N PHE A 4 -18.06 25.11 -21.61
CA PHE A 4 -16.92 24.30 -21.18
C PHE A 4 -17.30 22.82 -20.99
N SER A 5 -18.49 22.42 -21.45
CA SER A 5 -18.97 21.03 -21.39
C SER A 5 -18.50 20.23 -22.60
N ILE A 6 -18.28 18.93 -22.39
CA ILE A 6 -17.97 17.99 -23.47
C ILE A 6 -19.22 17.80 -24.33
N SER A 7 -19.10 18.07 -25.63
CA SER A 7 -20.21 17.89 -26.58
C SER A 7 -20.47 16.42 -26.91
N GLU A 8 -21.70 16.08 -27.31
CA GLU A 8 -22.05 14.72 -27.77
C GLU A 8 -21.18 14.24 -28.95
N HIS A 9 -20.76 15.14 -29.83
CA HIS A 9 -19.85 14.81 -30.93
C HIS A 9 -18.47 14.38 -30.43
N GLN A 10 -17.94 15.03 -29.39
CA GLN A 10 -16.66 14.67 -28.79
C GLN A 10 -16.71 13.28 -28.13
N GLN A 11 -17.86 12.86 -27.58
CA GLN A 11 -17.98 11.61 -26.82
C GLN A 11 -17.80 10.33 -27.65
N LYS A 12 -17.95 10.38 -28.97
CA LYS A 12 -17.97 9.16 -29.82
C LYS A 12 -16.63 8.38 -29.86
N ASN A 13 -15.52 9.02 -29.51
CA ASN A 13 -14.17 8.43 -29.54
C ASN A 13 -13.46 8.49 -28.18
N LEU A 14 -14.20 8.65 -27.08
CA LEU A 14 -13.62 8.77 -25.74
C LEU A 14 -13.79 7.46 -24.98
N GLN A 15 -12.68 6.94 -24.45
CA GLN A 15 -12.75 5.96 -23.38
C GLN A 15 -12.92 6.71 -22.05
N ILE A 16 -13.94 6.31 -21.28
CA ILE A 16 -14.26 6.90 -19.97
C ILE A 16 -14.00 5.85 -18.89
N ILE A 17 -13.24 6.23 -17.86
CA ILE A 17 -12.99 5.41 -16.67
C ILE A 17 -13.45 6.22 -15.45
N LYS A 18 -14.34 5.64 -14.65
CA LYS A 18 -14.86 6.29 -13.44
C LYS A 18 -14.09 5.83 -12.21
N THR A 19 -13.83 6.76 -11.30
CA THR A 19 -13.14 6.46 -10.05
C THR A 19 -13.77 7.15 -8.86
N THR A 20 -13.54 6.57 -7.68
CA THR A 20 -13.67 7.26 -6.40
C THR A 20 -12.27 7.40 -5.83
N ASP A 21 -11.83 8.64 -5.64
CA ASP A 21 -10.53 8.93 -5.05
C ASP A 21 -10.70 9.10 -3.54
N VAL A 22 -9.76 8.53 -2.80
CA VAL A 22 -9.76 8.41 -1.34
C VAL A 22 -8.33 8.70 -0.88
N HIS A 23 -8.15 9.16 0.34
CA HIS A 23 -6.84 9.07 0.99
C HIS A 23 -6.95 8.28 2.30
N THR A 24 -5.92 7.52 2.65
CA THR A 24 -5.78 6.87 3.95
C THR A 24 -4.57 7.47 4.63
N GLU A 25 -4.76 8.19 5.73
CA GLU A 25 -3.68 8.85 6.48
C GLU A 25 -2.76 9.74 5.61
N GLY A 26 -3.28 10.23 4.49
CA GLY A 26 -2.59 11.10 3.52
C GLY A 26 -2.17 10.42 2.22
N GLU A 27 -2.10 9.08 2.19
CA GLU A 27 -1.73 8.33 0.99
C GLU A 27 -2.93 8.13 0.06
N PRO A 28 -2.84 8.49 -1.23
CA PRO A 28 -3.98 8.41 -2.13
C PRO A 28 -4.35 6.96 -2.47
N LEU A 29 -5.62 6.74 -2.78
CA LEU A 29 -6.12 5.56 -3.46
C LEU A 29 -7.20 5.97 -4.46
N ARG A 30 -6.92 5.73 -5.74
CA ARG A 30 -7.86 5.82 -6.85
C ARG A 30 -8.57 4.48 -7.05
N ILE A 31 -9.81 4.36 -6.59
CA ILE A 31 -10.61 3.15 -6.74
C ILE A 31 -11.32 3.22 -8.10
N VAL A 32 -11.00 2.31 -9.02
CA VAL A 32 -11.69 2.23 -10.30
C VAL A 32 -13.05 1.56 -10.12
N THR A 33 -14.11 2.28 -10.45
CA THR A 33 -15.49 1.86 -10.22
C THR A 33 -16.23 1.45 -11.49
N ASP A 34 -15.84 1.98 -12.65
CA ASP A 34 -16.45 1.66 -13.94
C ASP A 34 -15.50 1.98 -15.12
N GLY A 35 -15.76 1.40 -16.29
CA GLY A 35 -15.06 1.70 -17.55
C GLY A 35 -13.73 0.97 -17.78
N PHE A 36 -13.26 0.18 -16.81
CA PHE A 36 -12.07 -0.67 -16.98
C PHE A 36 -12.44 -1.99 -17.69
N PRO A 37 -11.64 -2.47 -18.65
CA PRO A 37 -11.93 -3.73 -19.34
C PRO A 37 -11.81 -4.94 -18.39
N LYS A 38 -12.53 -6.01 -18.71
CA LYS A 38 -12.51 -7.26 -17.94
C LYS A 38 -11.08 -7.83 -17.85
N ILE A 39 -10.63 -8.07 -16.62
CA ILE A 39 -9.34 -8.68 -16.32
C ILE A 39 -9.51 -10.21 -16.33
N LYS A 40 -8.76 -10.91 -17.20
CA LYS A 40 -8.84 -12.37 -17.33
C LYS A 40 -7.89 -13.06 -16.36
N GLY A 41 -8.28 -14.23 -15.86
CA GLY A 41 -7.50 -15.05 -14.93
C GLY A 41 -8.41 -15.71 -13.88
N LYS A 42 -8.04 -16.90 -13.43
CA LYS A 42 -8.75 -17.62 -12.35
C LYS A 42 -8.25 -17.16 -10.98
N THR A 43 -6.94 -16.99 -10.84
CA THR A 43 -6.31 -16.51 -9.61
C THR A 43 -6.01 -15.01 -9.64
N ILE A 44 -5.83 -14.38 -8.49
CA ILE A 44 -5.44 -12.96 -8.43
C ILE A 44 -4.07 -12.73 -9.09
N LEU A 45 -3.13 -13.66 -8.94
CA LEU A 45 -1.82 -13.58 -9.61
C LEU A 45 -1.93 -13.77 -11.12
N GLU A 46 -2.82 -14.63 -11.63
CA GLU A 46 -3.12 -14.71 -13.06
C GLU A 46 -3.73 -13.40 -13.59
N LYS A 47 -4.68 -12.82 -12.85
CA LYS A 47 -5.28 -11.52 -13.20
C LYS A 47 -4.24 -10.39 -13.21
N ARG A 48 -3.31 -10.38 -12.25
CA ARG A 48 -2.19 -9.43 -12.19
C ARG A 48 -1.30 -9.56 -13.43
N ARG A 49 -0.90 -10.79 -13.79
CA ARG A 49 -0.09 -11.06 -15.00
C ARG A 49 -0.80 -10.59 -16.27
N TYR A 50 -2.07 -10.95 -16.43
CA TYR A 50 -2.87 -10.49 -17.57
C TYR A 50 -2.97 -8.96 -17.65
N ALA A 51 -3.25 -8.29 -16.53
CA ALA A 51 -3.35 -6.83 -16.50
C ALA A 51 -2.01 -6.17 -16.87
N LYS A 52 -0.90 -6.68 -16.34
CA LYS A 52 0.44 -6.20 -16.66
C LYS A 52 0.80 -6.40 -18.14
N GLU A 53 0.46 -7.54 -18.72
CA GLU A 53 0.80 -7.87 -20.11
C GLU A 53 -0.08 -7.15 -21.14
N HIS A 54 -1.36 -6.90 -20.81
CA HIS A 54 -2.34 -6.45 -21.80
C HIS A 54 -2.96 -5.09 -21.50
N LEU A 55 -2.92 -4.61 -20.26
CA LEU A 55 -3.68 -3.44 -19.79
C LEU A 55 -2.82 -2.37 -19.11
N ASP A 56 -1.48 -2.50 -19.11
CA ASP A 56 -0.60 -1.55 -18.40
C ASP A 56 -0.73 -0.12 -18.94
N HIS A 57 -1.07 0.08 -20.22
CA HIS A 57 -1.35 1.40 -20.78
C HIS A 57 -2.50 2.13 -20.06
N LEU A 58 -3.52 1.41 -19.56
CA LEU A 58 -4.60 2.00 -18.77
C LEU A 58 -4.17 2.29 -17.33
N ARG A 59 -3.26 1.48 -16.77
CA ARG A 59 -2.60 1.82 -15.50
C ARG A 59 -1.85 3.14 -15.66
N GLN A 60 -1.00 3.25 -16.67
CA GLN A 60 -0.24 4.47 -16.96
C GLN A 60 -1.19 5.67 -17.11
N ALA A 61 -2.26 5.53 -17.91
CA ALA A 61 -3.25 6.58 -18.10
C ALA A 61 -3.87 7.11 -16.80
N LEU A 62 -4.11 6.23 -15.81
CA LEU A 62 -4.77 6.57 -14.55
C LEU A 62 -3.80 7.01 -13.45
N ILE A 63 -2.56 6.55 -13.48
CA ILE A 63 -1.58 6.77 -12.40
C ILE A 63 -0.63 7.91 -12.76
N PHE A 64 -0.22 8.03 -14.02
CA PHE A 64 0.75 9.03 -14.46
C PHE A 64 0.11 10.40 -14.68
N GLU A 65 0.96 11.42 -14.74
CA GLU A 65 0.54 12.73 -15.22
C GLU A 65 0.02 12.59 -16.67
N PRO A 66 -1.02 13.34 -17.08
CA PRO A 66 -1.63 14.48 -16.37
C PRO A 66 -2.83 14.11 -15.47
N ARG A 67 -3.22 12.83 -15.38
CA ARG A 67 -4.42 12.41 -14.63
C ARG A 67 -4.12 12.02 -13.19
N GLY A 68 -2.92 11.51 -12.93
CA GLY A 68 -2.37 11.25 -11.62
C GLY A 68 -1.07 12.04 -11.42
N HIS A 69 -0.13 11.45 -10.70
CA HIS A 69 1.21 12.00 -10.43
C HIS A 69 2.15 10.88 -9.99
N ALA A 70 3.44 11.18 -9.82
CA ALA A 70 4.49 10.21 -9.49
C ALA A 70 4.29 9.42 -8.18
N ASP A 71 3.28 9.77 -7.38
CA ASP A 71 2.93 9.10 -6.12
C ASP A 71 1.42 8.80 -6.01
N MET A 72 0.77 8.59 -7.17
CA MET A 72 -0.61 8.15 -7.21
C MET A 72 -0.67 6.63 -7.06
N TYR A 73 -1.61 6.17 -6.25
CA TYR A 73 -1.90 4.76 -6.04
C TYR A 73 -3.34 4.44 -6.44
N GLY A 74 -3.61 3.22 -6.92
CA GLY A 74 -4.95 2.82 -7.34
C GLY A 74 -5.30 1.37 -7.04
N ALA A 75 -6.59 1.08 -7.15
CA ALA A 75 -7.16 -0.26 -6.98
C ALA A 75 -8.10 -0.60 -8.13
N LEU A 76 -7.90 -1.79 -8.70
CA LEU A 76 -8.80 -2.41 -9.67
C LEU A 76 -9.57 -3.52 -8.95
N ILE A 77 -10.88 -3.35 -8.81
CA ILE A 77 -11.75 -4.36 -8.21
C ILE A 77 -12.03 -5.46 -9.24
N THR A 78 -11.97 -6.71 -8.80
CA THR A 78 -12.20 -7.89 -9.63
C THR A 78 -13.13 -8.86 -8.92
N GLU A 79 -13.68 -9.81 -9.67
CA GLU A 79 -14.34 -10.97 -9.07
C GLU A 79 -13.39 -11.68 -8.09
N PRO A 80 -13.89 -12.29 -7.00
CA PRO A 80 -13.05 -13.08 -6.10
C PRO A 80 -12.45 -14.30 -6.81
N GLU A 81 -11.31 -14.77 -6.32
CA GLU A 81 -10.73 -16.07 -6.69
C GLU A 81 -11.33 -17.19 -5.82
N ARG A 82 -11.55 -16.91 -4.53
CA ARG A 82 -12.07 -17.87 -3.55
C ARG A 82 -13.58 -17.75 -3.43
N LYS A 83 -14.25 -18.88 -3.18
CA LYS A 83 -15.70 -18.92 -3.00
C LYS A 83 -16.18 -18.21 -1.74
N ASP A 84 -15.32 -18.08 -0.74
CA ASP A 84 -15.64 -17.43 0.53
C ASP A 84 -15.12 -15.98 0.60
N SER A 85 -14.54 -15.44 -0.48
CA SER A 85 -14.16 -14.04 -0.59
C SER A 85 -15.30 -13.21 -1.17
N ASP A 86 -15.41 -11.95 -0.73
CA ASP A 86 -16.41 -11.01 -1.23
C ASP A 86 -16.00 -10.42 -2.57
N TYR A 87 -14.71 -10.10 -2.75
CA TYR A 87 -14.13 -9.59 -3.99
C TYR A 87 -12.62 -9.81 -4.05
N GLY A 88 -12.04 -9.63 -5.23
CA GLY A 88 -10.60 -9.57 -5.44
C GLY A 88 -10.13 -8.15 -5.77
N VAL A 89 -8.86 -7.85 -5.53
CA VAL A 89 -8.28 -6.53 -5.84
C VAL A 89 -6.89 -6.65 -6.45
N LEU A 90 -6.60 -5.81 -7.44
CA LEU A 90 -5.24 -5.55 -7.92
C LEU A 90 -4.85 -4.12 -7.58
N PHE A 91 -3.69 -3.96 -6.98
CA PHE A 91 -3.13 -2.65 -6.64
C PHE A 91 -2.21 -2.16 -7.75
N ILE A 92 -2.31 -0.88 -8.09
CA ILE A 92 -1.52 -0.23 -9.14
C ILE A 92 -0.82 1.01 -8.60
N HIS A 93 0.42 1.24 -9.01
CA HIS A 93 1.25 2.39 -8.63
C HIS A 93 2.17 2.77 -9.79
N ASN A 94 3.14 3.67 -9.55
CA ASN A 94 3.92 4.27 -10.63
C ASN A 94 4.75 3.26 -11.47
N GLU A 95 5.31 2.22 -10.82
CA GLU A 95 6.19 1.23 -11.46
C GLU A 95 5.41 -0.01 -11.97
N GLY A 96 4.14 -0.19 -11.57
CA GLY A 96 3.34 -1.32 -12.04
C GLY A 96 2.28 -1.77 -11.05
N TYR A 97 2.27 -3.07 -10.78
CA TYR A 97 1.25 -3.75 -9.97
C TYR A 97 1.87 -4.26 -8.67
N SER A 98 1.30 -3.89 -7.52
CA SER A 98 1.79 -4.29 -6.19
C SER A 98 1.25 -5.66 -5.73
N SER A 99 1.85 -6.22 -4.68
CA SER A 99 1.42 -7.46 -4.02
C SER A 99 0.27 -7.25 -3.03
N MET A 100 0.47 -6.39 -2.03
CA MET A 100 -0.50 -6.08 -0.98
C MET A 100 -0.27 -4.64 -0.55
N CYS A 101 -1.35 -3.95 -0.18
CA CYS A 101 -1.31 -2.55 0.18
C CYS A 101 -2.27 -2.25 1.35
N GLY A 102 -1.72 -2.00 2.53
CA GLY A 102 -2.53 -1.83 3.74
C GLY A 102 -3.37 -0.55 3.76
N HIS A 103 -2.83 0.58 3.30
CA HIS A 103 -3.61 1.83 3.23
C HIS A 103 -4.78 1.69 2.27
N ALA A 104 -4.59 0.93 1.18
CA ALA A 104 -5.62 0.69 0.20
C ALA A 104 -6.74 -0.21 0.74
N ILE A 105 -6.41 -1.27 1.48
CA ILE A 105 -7.43 -2.12 2.15
C ILE A 105 -8.29 -1.30 3.12
N LEU A 106 -7.68 -0.40 3.90
CA LEU A 106 -8.40 0.49 4.81
C LEU A 106 -9.36 1.42 4.03
N ALA A 107 -8.89 2.04 2.94
CA ALA A 107 -9.74 2.87 2.09
C ALA A 107 -10.91 2.11 1.47
N LEU A 108 -10.65 0.93 0.89
CA LEU A 108 -11.69 0.07 0.31
C LEU A 108 -12.74 -0.32 1.33
N THR A 109 -12.30 -0.72 2.53
CA THR A 109 -13.18 -1.11 3.63
C THR A 109 -14.06 0.04 4.08
N THR A 110 -13.48 1.24 4.24
CA THR A 110 -14.22 2.45 4.59
C THR A 110 -15.27 2.79 3.53
N VAL A 111 -14.88 2.85 2.26
CA VAL A 111 -15.77 3.24 1.16
C VAL A 111 -16.88 2.23 0.95
N ALA A 112 -16.58 0.93 0.95
CA ALA A 112 -17.58 -0.13 0.82
C ALA A 112 -18.60 -0.07 1.97
N SER A 113 -18.14 0.21 3.19
CA SER A 113 -18.98 0.31 4.38
C SER A 113 -19.82 1.59 4.44
N GLN A 114 -19.35 2.66 3.80
CA GLN A 114 -20.13 3.90 3.61
C GLN A 114 -21.18 3.76 2.50
N ALA A 115 -20.86 3.01 1.44
CA ALA A 115 -21.73 2.83 0.29
C ALA A 115 -22.90 1.88 0.55
N ASP A 116 -22.71 0.87 1.40
CA ASP A 116 -23.72 -0.15 1.69
C ASP A 116 -24.14 -0.17 3.17
N ASN A 117 -25.39 0.22 3.40
CA ASN A 117 -26.03 0.22 4.73
C ASN A 117 -26.48 -1.17 5.20
N HIS A 118 -26.35 -2.21 4.39
CA HIS A 118 -26.66 -3.60 4.78
C HIS A 118 -25.39 -4.32 5.28
N GLY A 119 -25.57 -5.53 5.81
CA GLY A 119 -24.48 -6.40 6.24
C GLY A 119 -23.81 -6.01 7.57
N TRP A 120 -24.27 -4.96 8.24
CA TRP A 120 -23.84 -4.61 9.58
C TRP A 120 -24.46 -5.55 10.62
N VAL A 121 -23.63 -6.18 11.44
CA VAL A 121 -24.03 -7.04 12.55
C VAL A 121 -23.40 -6.48 13.82
N ASN A 122 -24.23 -6.06 14.78
CA ASN A 122 -23.79 -5.44 16.03
C ASN A 122 -22.82 -4.24 15.85
N GLY A 123 -22.97 -3.47 14.77
CA GLY A 123 -22.10 -2.34 14.48
C GLY A 123 -20.77 -2.71 13.82
N GLU A 124 -20.58 -3.98 13.45
CA GLU A 124 -19.42 -4.47 12.72
C GLU A 124 -19.79 -4.97 11.32
N LYS A 125 -18.86 -4.87 10.38
CA LYS A 125 -18.97 -5.42 9.04
C LYS A 125 -17.63 -5.99 8.61
N HIS A 126 -17.62 -7.17 8.00
CA HIS A 126 -16.40 -7.86 7.60
C HIS A 126 -16.36 -8.03 6.08
N TYR A 127 -15.14 -7.95 5.53
CA TYR A 127 -14.86 -8.22 4.13
C TYR A 127 -13.69 -9.18 4.03
N LYS A 128 -13.85 -10.23 3.26
CA LYS A 128 -12.78 -11.14 2.84
C LYS A 128 -12.34 -10.75 1.45
N VAL A 129 -11.12 -10.26 1.34
CA VAL A 129 -10.58 -9.66 0.13
C VAL A 129 -9.44 -10.50 -0.41
N ASP A 130 -9.58 -11.01 -1.64
CA ASP A 130 -8.49 -11.70 -2.32
C ASP A 130 -7.48 -10.69 -2.87
N THR A 131 -6.27 -10.70 -2.32
CA THR A 131 -5.14 -9.88 -2.78
C THR A 131 -4.08 -10.76 -3.46
N PRO A 132 -3.14 -10.19 -4.23
CA PRO A 132 -2.02 -10.95 -4.77
C PRO A 132 -1.15 -11.66 -3.71
N ALA A 133 -1.14 -11.18 -2.47
CA ALA A 133 -0.41 -11.81 -1.36
C ALA A 133 -1.22 -12.83 -0.56
N GLY A 134 -2.52 -13.00 -0.86
CA GLY A 134 -3.43 -13.89 -0.13
C GLY A 134 -4.75 -13.22 0.26
N GLN A 135 -5.63 -13.99 0.90
CA GLN A 135 -6.89 -13.47 1.42
C GLN A 135 -6.64 -12.66 2.70
N VAL A 136 -7.18 -11.45 2.75
CA VAL A 136 -7.13 -10.54 3.91
C VAL A 136 -8.53 -10.41 4.48
N ILE A 137 -8.64 -10.34 5.81
CA ILE A 137 -9.90 -10.07 6.50
C ILE A 137 -9.88 -8.62 6.97
N ALA A 138 -10.72 -7.79 6.36
CA ALA A 138 -10.90 -6.41 6.74
C ALA A 138 -12.21 -6.24 7.54
N ASN A 139 -12.17 -5.37 8.53
CA ASN A 139 -13.26 -5.10 9.45
C ASN A 139 -13.57 -3.61 9.41
N ALA A 140 -14.86 -3.27 9.45
CA ALA A 140 -15.35 -1.93 9.68
C ALA A 140 -16.16 -1.94 10.97
N VAL A 141 -15.86 -1.03 11.88
CA VAL A 141 -16.62 -0.79 13.12
C VAL A 141 -17.27 0.57 13.03
N LYS A 142 -18.57 0.63 13.33
CA LYS A 142 -19.34 1.87 13.40
C LYS A 142 -19.48 2.29 14.86
N ASP A 143 -19.02 3.49 15.19
CA ASP A 143 -19.25 4.05 16.53
C ASP A 143 -20.71 4.53 16.70
N LEU A 144 -21.04 4.97 17.92
CA LEU A 144 -22.38 5.47 18.25
C LEU A 144 -22.77 6.74 17.47
N GLN A 145 -21.79 7.46 16.92
CA GLN A 145 -21.98 8.67 16.11
C GLN A 145 -22.10 8.34 14.62
N GLY A 146 -21.90 7.08 14.23
CA GLY A 146 -21.94 6.63 12.84
C GLY A 146 -20.61 6.73 12.11
N ASN A 147 -19.52 7.12 12.77
CA ASN A 147 -18.19 7.12 12.18
C ASN A 147 -17.72 5.68 11.96
N ILE A 148 -17.07 5.45 10.82
CA ILE A 148 -16.57 4.13 10.43
C ILE A 148 -15.06 4.09 10.64
N PHE A 149 -14.61 3.11 11.40
CA PHE A 149 -13.20 2.79 11.63
C PHE A 149 -12.87 1.48 10.92
N ALA A 150 -11.90 1.51 10.02
CA ALA A 150 -11.46 0.34 9.29
C ALA A 150 -10.22 -0.27 9.94
N SER A 151 -10.18 -1.60 10.02
CA SER A 151 -9.00 -2.37 10.34
C SER A 151 -8.87 -3.56 9.40
N PHE A 152 -7.69 -4.18 9.35
CA PHE A 152 -7.52 -5.47 8.68
C PHE A 152 -6.54 -6.36 9.42
N LYS A 153 -6.85 -7.65 9.46
CA LYS A 153 -5.91 -8.70 9.86
C LYS A 153 -5.09 -9.05 8.63
N ASN A 154 -3.83 -8.68 8.66
CA ASN A 154 -2.92 -8.96 7.57
C ASN A 154 -2.57 -10.44 7.53
N ILE A 155 -1.91 -10.85 6.45
CA ILE A 155 -1.27 -12.16 6.35
C ILE A 155 -0.12 -12.31 7.37
N ALA A 156 0.36 -13.54 7.52
CA ALA A 156 1.54 -13.84 8.34
C ALA A 156 2.69 -12.89 8.02
N SER A 157 3.23 -12.26 9.07
CA SER A 157 4.29 -11.28 9.00
C SER A 157 5.47 -11.74 9.87
N TRP A 158 6.70 -11.63 9.38
CA TRP A 158 7.88 -12.18 10.06
C TRP A 158 9.12 -11.31 9.90
N ALA A 159 10.11 -11.55 10.76
CA ALA A 159 11.47 -11.07 10.59
C ALA A 159 12.21 -11.99 9.60
N GLU A 160 12.58 -11.48 8.44
CA GLU A 160 13.33 -12.25 7.43
C GLU A 160 14.81 -12.33 7.80
N ALA A 161 15.40 -11.19 8.20
CA ALA A 161 16.77 -11.11 8.65
C ALA A 161 16.94 -9.94 9.64
N LEU A 162 17.79 -10.12 10.65
CA LEU A 162 18.09 -9.10 11.66
C LEU A 162 19.57 -8.70 11.60
N ASP A 163 19.87 -7.46 11.98
CA ASP A 163 21.21 -6.92 12.16
C ASP A 163 22.11 -7.02 10.91
N CYS A 164 21.49 -6.91 9.74
CA CYS A 164 22.16 -6.92 8.44
C CYS A 164 23.00 -5.66 8.24
N LYS A 165 23.96 -5.74 7.32
CA LYS A 165 24.88 -4.64 6.99
C LYS A 165 25.11 -4.59 5.48
N ILE A 166 24.99 -3.39 4.92
CA ILE A 166 25.34 -3.12 3.54
C ILE A 166 26.30 -1.93 3.49
N GLU A 167 27.32 -2.02 2.65
CA GLU A 167 28.21 -0.90 2.36
C GLU A 167 27.72 -0.24 1.08
N ILE A 168 27.49 1.06 1.12
CA ILE A 168 26.99 1.85 -0.01
C ILE A 168 28.04 2.91 -0.33
N GLU A 169 28.46 2.96 -1.60
CA GLU A 169 29.44 3.92 -2.08
C GLU A 169 29.00 5.37 -1.78
N GLY A 170 29.91 6.15 -1.20
CA GLY A 170 29.67 7.54 -0.80
C GLY A 170 28.84 7.72 0.48
N ILE A 171 28.33 6.65 1.10
CA ILE A 171 27.51 6.70 2.34
C ILE A 171 28.18 5.91 3.47
N GLY A 172 28.79 4.76 3.17
CA GLY A 172 29.40 3.86 4.14
C GLY A 172 28.47 2.72 4.58
N ILE A 173 28.68 2.20 5.79
CA ILE A 173 27.98 1.01 6.27
C ILE A 173 26.62 1.38 6.89
N ILE A 174 25.55 0.87 6.29
CA ILE A 174 24.18 0.96 6.80
C ILE A 174 23.78 -0.37 7.44
N LYS A 175 23.31 -0.30 8.69
CA LYS A 175 22.66 -1.40 9.40
C LYS A 175 21.17 -1.38 9.13
N PHE A 176 20.59 -2.55 8.89
CA PHE A 176 19.17 -2.68 8.62
C PHE A 176 18.65 -4.05 9.03
N ASP A 177 17.34 -4.15 9.17
CA ASP A 177 16.61 -5.41 9.29
C ASP A 177 15.79 -5.65 8.02
N ILE A 178 15.48 -6.90 7.68
CA ILE A 178 14.52 -7.25 6.63
C ILE A 178 13.28 -7.83 7.30
N GLY A 179 12.13 -7.20 7.10
CA GLY A 179 10.84 -7.68 7.58
C GLY A 179 9.87 -7.93 6.44
N PHE A 180 8.98 -8.90 6.61
CA PHE A 180 7.86 -9.16 5.70
C PHE A 180 6.53 -8.88 6.40
N GLY A 181 5.63 -8.19 5.71
CA GLY A 181 4.27 -7.93 6.18
C GLY A 181 3.25 -7.79 5.06
N GLY A 182 3.31 -8.68 4.05
CA GLY A 182 2.61 -8.53 2.76
C GLY A 182 3.53 -8.07 1.62
N ALA A 183 4.65 -7.44 2.00
CA ALA A 183 5.76 -7.07 1.15
C ALA A 183 7.05 -7.06 2.00
N TYR A 184 8.21 -7.21 1.36
CA TYR A 184 9.51 -7.15 2.04
C TYR A 184 10.04 -5.72 2.10
N TYR A 185 10.54 -5.32 3.27
CA TYR A 185 11.15 -4.01 3.49
C TYR A 185 12.49 -4.10 4.20
N ALA A 186 13.41 -3.23 3.81
CA ALA A 186 14.64 -2.96 4.56
C ALA A 186 14.36 -1.84 5.57
N PHE A 187 14.46 -2.13 6.87
CA PHE A 187 14.22 -1.17 7.94
C PHE A 187 15.52 -0.55 8.42
N VAL A 188 15.63 0.78 8.33
CA VAL A 188 16.80 1.55 8.77
C VAL A 188 16.40 2.49 9.90
N ASP A 189 17.16 2.44 11.00
CA ASP A 189 17.03 3.38 12.11
C ASP A 189 17.64 4.73 11.69
N ALA A 190 16.79 5.68 11.31
CA ALA A 190 17.19 6.99 10.80
C ALA A 190 17.99 7.79 11.83
N ASP A 191 17.66 7.65 13.12
CA ASP A 191 18.26 8.41 14.20
C ASP A 191 19.75 8.09 14.37
N LYS A 192 20.15 6.84 14.15
CA LYS A 192 21.56 6.40 14.20
C LYS A 192 22.45 7.08 13.16
N TYR A 193 21.85 7.56 12.07
CA TYR A 193 22.55 8.17 10.95
C TYR A 193 22.28 9.68 10.84
N GLY A 194 21.59 10.27 11.81
CA GLY A 194 21.22 11.69 11.77
C GLY A 194 20.25 12.06 10.65
N ILE A 195 19.57 11.07 10.06
CA ILE A 195 18.60 11.27 8.98
C ILE A 195 17.30 11.80 9.59
N LYS A 196 16.78 12.91 9.05
CA LYS A 196 15.51 13.49 9.51
C LYS A 196 14.34 12.88 8.73
N CYS A 197 13.37 12.31 9.44
CA CYS A 197 12.11 11.84 8.86
C CYS A 197 11.07 12.98 8.83
N THR A 198 11.38 14.05 8.10
CA THR A 198 10.55 15.27 8.02
C THR A 198 10.33 15.68 6.55
N PRO A 199 9.22 16.37 6.22
CA PRO A 199 8.90 16.72 4.83
C PRO A 199 10.00 17.51 4.09
N ASP A 200 10.73 18.38 4.79
CA ASP A 200 11.85 19.17 4.24
C ASP A 200 13.06 18.32 3.82
N ASN A 201 13.13 17.05 4.25
CA ASN A 201 14.22 16.13 3.93
C ASN A 201 13.81 15.03 2.93
N VAL A 202 12.64 15.14 2.30
CA VAL A 202 12.06 14.07 1.47
C VAL A 202 12.95 13.65 0.30
N THR A 203 13.59 14.59 -0.39
CA THR A 203 14.50 14.28 -1.52
C THR A 203 15.66 13.41 -1.09
N ALA A 204 16.31 13.74 0.03
CA ALA A 204 17.42 12.94 0.56
C ALA A 204 16.97 11.55 1.01
N LEU A 205 15.77 11.44 1.59
CA LEU A 205 15.17 10.15 1.95
C LEU A 205 14.93 9.29 0.70
N ILE A 206 14.40 9.86 -0.39
CA ILE A 206 14.19 9.17 -1.66
C ILE A 206 15.51 8.65 -2.22
N GLU A 207 16.51 9.52 -2.35
CA GLU A 207 17.82 9.15 -2.90
C GLU A 207 18.49 8.03 -2.11
N LEU A 208 18.51 8.15 -0.78
CA LEU A 208 19.09 7.15 0.09
C LEU A 208 18.28 5.84 0.09
N GLY A 209 16.95 5.95 0.13
CA GLY A 209 16.04 4.80 0.11
C GLY A 209 16.19 3.96 -1.16
N LYS A 210 16.35 4.61 -2.33
CA LYS A 210 16.64 3.96 -3.61
C LYS A 210 17.99 3.24 -3.60
N LYS A 211 19.05 3.91 -3.13
CA LYS A 211 20.40 3.32 -3.03
C LYS A 211 20.42 2.09 -2.10
N ILE A 212 19.72 2.17 -0.96
CA ILE A 212 19.58 1.03 -0.03
C ILE A 212 18.79 -0.11 -0.71
N LYS A 213 17.64 0.18 -1.31
CA LYS A 213 16.80 -0.83 -1.97
C LYS A 213 17.60 -1.58 -3.03
N GLN A 214 18.34 -0.87 -3.87
CA GLN A 214 19.19 -1.45 -4.91
C GLN A 214 20.29 -2.33 -4.29
N ALA A 215 21.10 -1.78 -3.39
CA ALA A 215 22.23 -2.50 -2.80
C ALA A 215 21.79 -3.74 -2.00
N VAL A 216 20.65 -3.68 -1.32
CA VAL A 216 20.08 -4.84 -0.61
C VAL A 216 19.57 -5.88 -1.60
N SER A 217 18.87 -5.46 -2.66
CA SER A 217 18.33 -6.39 -3.68
C SER A 217 19.42 -7.12 -4.45
N GLU A 218 20.58 -6.51 -4.66
CA GLU A 218 21.74 -7.14 -5.30
C GLU A 218 22.48 -8.14 -4.38
N LYS A 219 22.50 -7.90 -3.07
CA LYS A 219 23.32 -8.67 -2.12
C LYS A 219 22.54 -9.70 -1.30
N TYR A 220 21.25 -9.47 -1.06
CA TYR A 220 20.42 -10.30 -0.20
C TYR A 220 19.37 -11.02 -1.03
N ASN A 221 19.43 -12.35 -1.04
CA ASN A 221 18.44 -13.18 -1.71
C ASN A 221 17.15 -13.23 -0.87
N ILE A 222 16.10 -12.59 -1.36
CA ILE A 222 14.78 -12.56 -0.73
C ILE A 222 13.92 -13.63 -1.39
N CYS A 223 13.38 -14.56 -0.61
CA CYS A 223 12.57 -15.67 -1.12
C CYS A 223 11.30 -15.84 -0.27
N HIS A 224 10.15 -15.57 -0.87
CA HIS A 224 8.87 -15.91 -0.26
C HIS A 224 8.67 -17.43 -0.25
N PRO A 225 8.26 -18.05 0.88
CA PRO A 225 8.20 -19.51 1.00
C PRO A 225 7.31 -20.22 -0.03
N LEU A 226 6.30 -19.53 -0.58
CA LEU A 226 5.33 -20.13 -1.49
C LEU A 226 5.27 -19.51 -2.89
N GLU A 227 5.64 -18.23 -3.05
CA GLU A 227 5.26 -17.44 -4.23
C GLU A 227 6.47 -16.68 -4.76
N SER A 228 7.05 -17.15 -5.87
CA SER A 228 8.22 -16.51 -6.49
C SER A 228 7.94 -15.05 -6.86
N ASP A 229 6.71 -14.74 -7.25
CA ASP A 229 6.29 -13.38 -7.66
C ASP A 229 6.27 -12.37 -6.50
N LEU A 230 6.43 -12.84 -5.25
CA LEU A 230 6.55 -12.01 -4.04
C LEU A 230 7.99 -11.93 -3.52
N SER A 231 8.94 -12.60 -4.18
CA SER A 231 10.33 -12.77 -3.75
C SER A 231 11.22 -11.60 -4.18
N PHE A 232 10.86 -10.38 -3.76
CA PHE A 232 11.60 -9.17 -4.08
C PHE A 232 11.47 -8.12 -2.97
N LEU A 233 12.45 -7.21 -2.86
CA LEU A 233 12.39 -6.09 -1.93
C LEU A 233 11.46 -5.00 -2.47
N TYR A 234 10.40 -4.69 -1.74
CA TYR A 234 9.43 -3.68 -2.17
C TYR A 234 9.97 -2.26 -1.96
N GLY A 235 10.59 -2.00 -0.80
CA GLY A 235 11.11 -0.68 -0.45
C GLY A 235 12.00 -0.65 0.79
N THR A 236 12.42 0.56 1.12
CA THR A 236 13.18 0.89 2.33
C THR A 236 12.27 1.68 3.27
N ILE A 237 12.21 1.31 4.55
CA ILE A 237 11.48 2.05 5.58
C ILE A 237 12.49 2.66 6.56
N PHE A 238 12.49 3.99 6.63
CA PHE A 238 13.20 4.72 7.67
C PHE A 238 12.33 4.82 8.91
N THR A 239 12.84 4.36 10.05
CA THR A 239 12.18 4.46 11.35
C THR A 239 12.87 5.49 12.22
N SER A 240 12.09 6.33 12.92
CA SER A 240 12.59 7.35 13.84
C SER A 240 11.85 7.28 15.17
N LYS A 241 12.56 7.49 16.28
CA LYS A 241 12.00 7.72 17.62
C LYS A 241 11.68 9.20 17.87
N LYS A 242 12.16 10.11 17.02
CA LYS A 242 11.70 11.50 16.99
C LYS A 242 10.32 11.54 16.34
N VAL A 243 9.30 11.61 17.19
CA VAL A 243 7.89 11.64 16.83
C VAL A 243 7.26 13.00 17.13
N ASP A 244 6.21 13.35 16.40
CA ASP A 244 5.42 14.57 16.58
C ASP A 244 4.35 14.36 17.67
N LYS A 245 3.75 13.17 17.72
CA LYS A 245 2.77 12.79 18.76
C LYS A 245 3.45 11.96 19.85
N GLN A 246 3.30 12.35 21.11
CA GLN A 246 4.03 11.74 22.23
C GLN A 246 3.65 10.25 22.45
N GLU A 247 2.43 9.88 22.08
CA GLU A 247 1.91 8.50 22.15
C GLU A 247 2.40 7.60 20.99
N SER A 248 2.98 8.17 19.93
CA SER A 248 3.53 7.39 18.82
C SER A 248 4.75 6.61 19.27
N HIS A 249 4.77 5.31 18.99
CA HIS A 249 5.92 4.45 19.21
C HIS A 249 7.13 4.84 18.33
N SER A 250 6.85 5.22 17.08
CA SER A 250 7.85 5.61 16.07
C SER A 250 7.19 6.32 14.89
N LYS A 251 8.00 7.05 14.11
CA LYS A 251 7.65 7.60 12.80
C LYS A 251 8.25 6.74 11.69
N HIS A 252 7.47 6.47 10.65
CA HIS A 252 7.91 5.73 9.47
C HIS A 252 7.89 6.61 8.21
N VAL A 253 8.89 6.40 7.35
CA VAL A 253 8.90 6.91 5.97
C VAL A 253 9.29 5.78 5.04
N CYS A 254 8.37 5.35 4.20
CA CYS A 254 8.60 4.29 3.23
C CYS A 254 8.96 4.88 1.87
N ILE A 255 10.09 4.45 1.31
CA ILE A 255 10.50 4.73 -0.05
C ILE A 255 10.35 3.42 -0.85
N PHE A 256 9.45 3.40 -1.81
CA PHE A 256 9.12 2.21 -2.58
C PHE A 256 9.02 2.50 -4.08
N ALA A 257 8.76 1.45 -4.87
CA ALA A 257 8.69 1.52 -6.32
C ALA A 257 9.89 2.28 -6.93
N ASP A 258 9.66 3.21 -7.87
CA ASP A 258 10.68 4.14 -8.39
C ASP A 258 10.75 5.43 -7.55
N GLY A 259 11.14 5.27 -6.28
CA GLY A 259 11.37 6.39 -5.36
C GLY A 259 10.11 7.02 -4.77
N GLU A 260 8.94 6.40 -4.94
CA GLU A 260 7.66 6.80 -4.36
C GLU A 260 7.75 6.89 -2.84
N VAL A 261 7.12 7.91 -2.24
CA VAL A 261 7.11 8.10 -0.78
C VAL A 261 5.72 7.82 -0.24
N ASP A 262 5.58 6.91 0.71
CA ASP A 262 4.29 6.70 1.34
C ASP A 262 3.99 7.86 2.32
N ARG A 263 2.87 8.56 2.12
CA ARG A 263 2.37 9.60 3.03
C ARG A 263 1.70 8.98 4.25
N SER A 264 1.31 7.72 4.20
CA SER A 264 0.85 6.96 5.36
C SER A 264 2.03 6.29 6.10
N PRO A 265 1.79 5.72 7.29
CA PRO A 265 2.81 4.90 7.98
C PRO A 265 3.15 3.56 7.29
N THR A 266 2.51 3.28 6.15
CA THR A 266 2.62 2.03 5.36
C THR A 266 2.05 0.82 6.10
N GLY A 267 0.81 0.42 5.81
CA GLY A 267 0.12 -0.68 6.52
C GLY A 267 0.87 -2.03 6.51
N THR A 268 1.49 -2.39 5.38
CA THR A 268 2.39 -3.55 5.27
C THR A 268 3.71 -3.34 6.02
N GLY A 269 4.20 -2.10 6.06
CA GLY A 269 5.39 -1.69 6.80
C GLY A 269 5.21 -1.77 8.31
N VAL A 270 4.08 -1.29 8.85
CA VAL A 270 3.77 -1.44 10.30
C VAL A 270 3.55 -2.91 10.68
N SER A 271 2.99 -3.71 9.77
CA SER A 271 2.87 -5.18 9.93
C SER A 271 4.23 -5.87 10.01
N ALA A 272 5.15 -5.54 9.11
CA ALA A 272 6.52 -6.05 9.15
C ALA A 272 7.27 -5.53 10.40
N ARG A 273 7.04 -4.28 10.80
CA ARG A 273 7.69 -3.68 11.98
C ARG A 273 7.29 -4.39 13.27
N VAL A 274 6.01 -4.68 13.46
CA VAL A 274 5.55 -5.38 14.67
C VAL A 274 6.13 -6.81 14.73
N ALA A 275 6.31 -7.47 13.59
CA ALA A 275 6.99 -8.76 13.51
C ALA A 275 8.48 -8.68 13.89
N LEU A 276 9.20 -7.66 13.41
CA LEU A 276 10.59 -7.41 13.80
C LEU A 276 10.74 -7.14 15.30
N LEU A 277 9.89 -6.28 15.86
CA LEU A 277 9.87 -5.98 17.29
C LEU A 277 9.56 -7.23 18.12
N LYS A 278 8.62 -8.07 17.67
CA LYS A 278 8.29 -9.33 18.34
C LYS A 278 9.44 -10.32 18.30
N ALA A 279 10.13 -10.46 17.16
CA ALA A 279 11.31 -11.33 17.04
C ALA A 279 12.46 -10.88 17.97
N ARG A 280 12.55 -9.59 18.27
CA ARG A 280 13.49 -9.02 19.25
C ARG A 280 13.00 -9.06 20.70
N ASN A 281 11.79 -9.57 20.96
CA ASN A 281 11.12 -9.54 22.27
C ASN A 281 10.95 -8.11 22.85
N GLU A 282 10.84 -7.10 21.98
CA GLU A 282 10.64 -5.69 22.39
C GLU A 282 9.17 -5.36 22.68
N ILE A 283 8.25 -6.25 22.30
CA ILE A 283 6.81 -6.12 22.53
C ILE A 283 6.18 -7.47 22.89
N THR A 284 5.00 -7.42 23.51
CA THR A 284 4.17 -8.62 23.77
C THR A 284 3.04 -8.74 22.74
N LEU A 285 2.42 -9.92 22.66
CA LEU A 285 1.14 -10.06 21.95
C LEU A 285 0.09 -9.12 22.56
N ASN A 286 -0.86 -8.69 21.73
CA ASN A 286 -1.95 -7.78 22.08
C ASN A 286 -1.50 -6.39 22.59
N GLN A 287 -0.23 -6.04 22.43
CA GLN A 287 0.25 -4.68 22.66
C GLN A 287 0.06 -3.85 21.38
N THR A 288 -0.81 -2.84 21.46
CA THR A 288 -1.06 -1.90 20.36
C THR A 288 0.03 -0.84 20.30
N LEU A 289 0.59 -0.62 19.11
CA LEU A 289 1.55 0.45 18.84
C LEU A 289 0.91 1.47 17.90
N SER A 290 1.06 2.76 18.19
CA SER A 290 0.75 3.84 17.23
C SER A 290 2.01 4.19 16.44
N ILE A 291 1.91 4.27 15.11
CA ILE A 291 3.01 4.63 14.22
C ILE A 291 2.53 5.78 13.34
N GLU A 292 3.29 6.87 13.32
CA GLU A 292 2.98 8.05 12.53
C GLU A 292 3.81 8.13 11.23
N SER A 293 3.33 8.94 10.29
CA SER A 293 3.95 9.14 8.98
C SER A 293 4.71 10.46 8.87
N ILE A 294 5.36 10.68 7.72
CA ILE A 294 6.06 11.92 7.41
C ILE A 294 5.15 13.16 7.35
N VAL A 295 3.84 12.98 7.14
CA VAL A 295 2.84 14.07 7.09
C VAL A 295 1.90 14.10 8.29
N GLY A 296 2.20 13.33 9.35
CA GLY A 296 1.45 13.34 10.62
C GLY A 296 0.21 12.46 10.70
N GLY A 297 -0.12 11.73 9.63
CA GLY A 297 -1.09 10.63 9.65
C GLY A 297 -0.59 9.50 10.54
N SER A 298 -1.49 8.65 11.05
CA SER A 298 -1.12 7.56 11.97
C SER A 298 -1.95 6.30 11.79
N MET A 299 -1.30 5.16 11.95
CA MET A 299 -1.92 3.84 11.97
C MET A 299 -1.57 3.16 13.29
N THR A 300 -2.50 2.37 13.81
CA THR A 300 -2.18 1.47 14.91
C THR A 300 -1.94 0.06 14.39
N VAL A 301 -1.06 -0.68 15.06
CA VAL A 301 -0.78 -2.07 14.76
C VAL A 301 -0.67 -2.89 16.05
N THR A 302 -1.24 -4.09 16.02
CA THR A 302 -1.20 -5.04 17.14
C THR A 302 -0.86 -6.43 16.62
N ALA A 303 0.14 -7.10 17.21
CA ALA A 303 0.37 -8.52 16.96
C ALA A 303 -0.66 -9.35 17.77
N ILE A 304 -1.63 -9.96 17.07
CA ILE A 304 -2.78 -10.63 17.69
C ILE A 304 -2.43 -12.08 18.09
N SER A 305 -1.70 -12.78 17.23
CA SER A 305 -1.30 -14.17 17.46
C SER A 305 0.02 -14.50 16.79
N GLU A 306 0.66 -15.58 17.23
CA GLU A 306 1.82 -16.19 16.57
C GLU A 306 1.39 -17.32 15.65
N THR A 307 2.17 -17.57 14.61
CA THR A 307 1.96 -18.68 13.67
C THR A 307 3.29 -19.13 13.07
N ASP A 308 3.34 -20.36 12.58
CA ASP A 308 4.43 -20.82 11.72
C ASP A 308 3.98 -20.73 10.26
N PHE A 309 4.67 -19.90 9.47
CA PHE A 309 4.43 -19.79 8.05
C PHE A 309 5.56 -20.47 7.29
N PHE A 310 5.44 -21.79 7.10
CA PHE A 310 6.42 -22.62 6.38
C PHE A 310 7.84 -22.50 6.97
N GLY A 311 7.96 -22.61 8.30
CA GLY A 311 9.22 -22.48 9.03
C GLY A 311 9.62 -21.04 9.36
N LYS A 312 8.81 -20.04 8.96
CA LYS A 312 8.98 -18.64 9.38
C LYS A 312 8.16 -18.39 10.64
N GLN A 313 8.83 -18.11 11.76
CA GLN A 313 8.17 -17.64 12.98
C GLN A 313 7.53 -16.28 12.71
N SER A 314 6.19 -16.26 12.74
CA SER A 314 5.40 -15.14 12.24
C SER A 314 4.39 -14.68 13.28
N VAL A 315 3.90 -13.46 13.11
CA VAL A 315 2.71 -12.94 13.79
C VAL A 315 1.59 -12.66 12.79
N ILE A 316 0.35 -12.64 13.27
CA ILE A 316 -0.80 -12.08 12.55
C ILE A 316 -1.03 -10.65 13.09
N PRO A 317 -0.67 -9.61 12.32
CA PRO A 317 -0.90 -8.24 12.74
C PRO A 317 -2.29 -7.75 12.34
N GLU A 318 -2.92 -7.00 13.22
CA GLU A 318 -4.10 -6.20 12.91
C GLU A 318 -3.71 -4.73 12.81
N VAL A 319 -4.05 -4.10 11.69
CA VAL A 319 -3.72 -2.69 11.40
C VAL A 319 -5.01 -1.89 11.30
N THR A 320 -5.06 -0.73 11.95
CA THR A 320 -6.20 0.19 11.91
C THR A 320 -5.74 1.56 11.43
N GLY A 321 -6.58 2.23 10.64
CA GLY A 321 -6.34 3.60 10.19
C GLY A 321 -7.61 4.20 9.58
N THR A 322 -7.52 5.48 9.22
CA THR A 322 -8.67 6.26 8.78
C THR A 322 -8.52 6.67 7.32
N ALA A 323 -9.64 6.61 6.59
CA ALA A 323 -9.69 6.98 5.19
C ALA A 323 -10.86 7.93 4.90
N TYR A 324 -10.66 8.85 3.95
CA TYR A 324 -11.66 9.84 3.56
C TYR A 324 -11.74 9.96 2.04
N ILE A 325 -12.96 9.95 1.51
CA ILE A 325 -13.23 10.19 0.09
C ILE A 325 -12.86 11.64 -0.24
N THR A 326 -12.04 11.83 -1.28
CA THR A 326 -11.60 13.15 -1.75
C THR A 326 -12.33 13.58 -3.01
N GLY A 327 -12.86 12.64 -3.81
CA GLY A 327 -13.55 12.99 -5.04
C GLY A 327 -14.16 11.81 -5.78
N ARG A 328 -15.00 12.14 -6.76
CA ARG A 328 -15.47 11.22 -7.80
C ARG A 328 -15.04 11.79 -9.14
N HIS A 329 -14.45 10.96 -9.98
CA HIS A 329 -13.85 11.40 -11.23
C HIS A 329 -14.38 10.59 -12.41
N GLU A 330 -14.49 11.25 -13.55
CA GLU A 330 -14.62 10.61 -14.86
C GLU A 330 -13.37 10.97 -15.67
N PHE A 331 -12.44 10.03 -15.76
CA PHE A 331 -11.24 10.20 -16.57
C PHE A 331 -11.53 9.88 -18.02
N ILE A 332 -11.08 10.78 -18.89
CA ILE A 332 -11.31 10.73 -20.32
C ILE A 332 -9.99 10.47 -21.03
N ILE A 333 -10.01 9.50 -21.93
CA ILE A 333 -8.89 9.15 -22.81
C ILE A 333 -9.38 9.36 -24.24
N ASP A 334 -8.84 10.39 -24.90
CA ASP A 334 -9.06 10.64 -26.33
C ASP A 334 -8.01 9.88 -27.13
N GLU A 335 -8.43 9.16 -28.17
CA GLU A 335 -7.49 8.41 -29.02
C GLU A 335 -6.47 9.28 -29.75
N ASN A 336 -6.78 10.57 -29.94
CA ASN A 336 -5.90 11.54 -30.59
C ASN A 336 -4.98 12.27 -29.61
N ASP A 337 -5.14 12.10 -28.29
CA ASP A 337 -4.27 12.71 -27.30
C ASP A 337 -2.88 12.05 -27.35
N PRO A 338 -1.80 12.80 -27.68
CA PRO A 338 -0.45 12.25 -27.71
C PRO A 338 0.04 11.78 -26.32
N PHE A 339 -0.58 12.26 -25.24
CA PHE A 339 -0.31 11.88 -23.86
C PHE A 339 -1.42 11.01 -23.26
N LYS A 340 -2.19 10.30 -24.11
CA LYS A 340 -3.33 9.48 -23.66
C LYS A 340 -3.00 8.48 -22.55
N TYR A 341 -1.78 7.93 -22.55
CA TYR A 341 -1.30 7.02 -21.51
C TYR A 341 -0.33 7.68 -20.50
N GLY A 342 -0.17 9.01 -20.57
CA GLY A 342 0.56 9.79 -19.58
C GLY A 342 2.08 9.71 -19.67
N PHE A 343 2.73 10.34 -18.70
CA PHE A 343 4.19 10.41 -18.54
C PHE A 343 4.58 10.58 -17.06
N LEU A 344 5.83 10.28 -16.74
CA LEU A 344 6.40 10.49 -15.40
C LEU A 344 7.58 11.46 -15.48
N LEU A 345 7.61 12.41 -14.55
CA LEU A 345 8.76 13.25 -14.24
C LEU A 345 8.95 13.21 -12.72
N ARG A 346 10.19 12.97 -12.26
CA ARG A 346 10.53 12.90 -10.83
C ARG A 346 11.91 13.45 -10.56
#